data_AF-A0A212C1T9-F1
#
_entry.id   AF-A0A212C1T9-F1
#
_cell.length_a   1.000
_cell.length_b   1.000
_cell.length_c   1.000
_cell.angle_alpha   90.00
_cell.angle_beta   90.00
_cell.angle_gamma   90.00
#
_symmetry.space_group_name_H-M   'P 1'
#
loop_
_entity.id
_entity.type
_entity.pdbx_description
1 polymer ?
#
loop_
_entity_poly.entity_id
_entity_poly.type
_entity_poly.pdbx_seq_one_letter_code
_entity_poly.pdbx_strand_id
1 'polypeptide(L)'
;LLENVGEELDPILEPLLLKQTFKQGGSTCIRLGDSTIEYSPDFRFYITTKLRNPHYLPETSLKEIEDKILEVLSSSEGNILEDETAIKILSSSKALANEISQKQEVAEETEKKIDSTRMGYRPIAVHSTILFFSIADLANIEPMYQYSLTWFINLFILSIENSEKSEILSK
;
A
#
# COMPACT_ATOMS: atom_id res chain seq x y z
N LEU A 1 10.45 -7.26 -12.05
CA LEU A 1 10.04 -7.51 -10.65
C LEU A 1 11.04 -6.80 -9.76
N LEU A 2 10.57 -5.89 -8.91
CA LEU A 2 11.39 -5.19 -7.92
C LEU A 2 11.03 -5.73 -6.53
N GLU A 3 11.98 -6.31 -5.83
CA GLU A 3 11.75 -6.97 -4.55
C GLU A 3 12.31 -6.17 -3.38
N ASN A 4 11.70 -6.37 -2.20
CA ASN A 4 12.12 -5.76 -0.93
C ASN A 4 12.08 -4.22 -0.95
N VAL A 5 11.09 -3.65 -1.63
CA VAL A 5 10.88 -2.19 -1.58
C VAL A 5 10.54 -1.77 -0.15
N GLY A 6 11.26 -0.78 0.35
CA GLY A 6 11.06 -0.16 1.67
C GLY A 6 9.87 0.80 1.69
N GLU A 7 9.90 1.79 2.57
CA GLU A 7 8.85 2.83 2.67
C GLU A 7 9.00 3.88 1.56
N GLU A 8 10.21 4.08 1.04
CA GLU A 8 10.52 5.03 -0.02
C GLU A 8 10.82 4.31 -1.34
N LEU A 9 10.33 4.90 -2.45
CA LEU A 9 10.62 4.48 -3.82
C LEU A 9 11.58 5.47 -4.46
N ASP A 10 12.53 4.97 -5.25
CA ASP A 10 13.46 5.80 -5.99
C ASP A 10 12.70 6.67 -7.03
N PRO A 11 12.84 8.02 -7.00
CA PRO A 11 12.21 8.92 -7.94
C PRO A 11 12.49 8.59 -9.41
N ILE A 12 13.58 7.87 -9.72
CA ILE A 12 13.87 7.43 -11.10
C ILE A 12 12.75 6.55 -11.68
N LEU A 13 11.95 5.89 -10.83
CA LEU A 13 10.84 5.02 -11.24
C LEU A 13 9.54 5.80 -11.51
N GLU A 14 9.47 7.09 -11.16
CA GLU A 14 8.27 7.91 -11.29
C GLU A 14 7.70 7.95 -12.73
N PRO A 15 8.50 8.08 -13.80
CA PRO A 15 7.99 7.99 -15.17
C PRO A 15 7.33 6.64 -15.50
N LEU A 16 7.87 5.54 -14.95
CA LEU A 16 7.32 4.19 -15.09
C LEU A 16 6.00 4.04 -14.33
N LEU A 17 5.91 4.58 -13.11
CA LEU A 17 4.72 4.54 -12.26
C LEU A 17 3.57 5.36 -12.86
N LEU A 18 3.88 6.57 -13.34
CA LEU A 18 2.94 7.48 -13.99
C LEU A 18 2.63 7.12 -15.45
N LYS A 19 3.28 6.07 -16.00
CA LYS A 19 3.18 5.67 -17.41
C LYS A 19 3.41 6.83 -18.38
N GLN A 20 4.41 7.66 -18.11
CA GLN A 20 4.80 8.79 -18.96
C GLN A 20 5.52 8.29 -20.22
N THR A 21 4.76 7.73 -21.16
CA THR A 21 5.26 7.24 -22.44
C THR A 21 5.12 8.30 -23.54
N PHE A 22 6.10 8.40 -24.42
CA PHE A 22 6.08 9.28 -25.58
C PHE A 22 6.46 8.53 -26.86
N LYS A 23 6.08 9.05 -28.03
CA LYS A 23 6.45 8.43 -29.32
C LYS A 23 7.74 9.05 -29.85
N GLN A 24 8.74 8.23 -30.13
CA GLN A 24 9.99 8.65 -30.75
C GLN A 24 10.38 7.67 -31.84
N GLY A 25 10.61 8.16 -33.06
CA GLY A 25 11.05 7.33 -34.18
C GLY A 25 10.06 6.23 -34.61
N GLY A 26 8.77 6.36 -34.28
CA GLY A 26 7.73 5.37 -34.61
C GLY A 26 7.47 4.32 -33.52
N SER A 27 8.35 4.23 -32.52
CA SER A 27 8.17 3.38 -31.33
C SER A 27 7.67 4.21 -30.13
N THR A 28 6.96 3.55 -29.21
CA THR A 28 6.61 4.11 -27.91
C THR A 28 7.82 3.95 -27.00
N CYS A 29 8.28 5.04 -26.38
CA CYS A 29 9.44 5.08 -25.50
C CYS A 29 9.05 5.65 -24.14
N ILE A 30 9.86 5.35 -23.13
CA ILE A 30 9.75 5.87 -21.78
C ILE A 30 11.13 6.36 -21.32
N ARG A 31 11.16 7.47 -20.58
CA ARG A 31 12.40 8.04 -20.05
C ARG A 31 12.59 7.57 -18.62
N LEU A 32 13.73 6.98 -18.32
CA LEU A 32 14.12 6.50 -16.99
C LEU A 32 15.44 7.16 -16.62
N GLY A 33 15.37 8.23 -15.81
CA GLY A 33 16.49 9.12 -15.55
C GLY A 33 17.05 9.74 -16.84
N ASP A 34 18.32 9.44 -17.12
CA ASP A 34 19.02 9.93 -18.31
C ASP A 34 18.85 9.04 -19.54
N SER A 35 18.26 7.85 -19.39
CA SER A 35 18.11 6.88 -20.47
C SER A 35 16.71 6.92 -21.08
N THR A 36 16.63 6.83 -22.40
CA THR A 36 15.38 6.61 -23.13
C THR A 36 15.31 5.15 -23.56
N ILE A 37 14.25 4.45 -23.15
CA ILE A 37 14.07 3.02 -23.36
C ILE A 37 12.77 2.79 -24.12
N GLU A 38 12.75 1.83 -25.03
CA GLU A 38 11.53 1.44 -25.76
C GLU A 38 10.53 0.74 -24.82
N TYR A 39 9.27 1.17 -24.88
CA TYR A 39 8.19 0.67 -24.04
C TYR A 39 7.32 -0.34 -24.78
N SER A 40 7.21 -1.55 -24.23
CA SER A 40 6.29 -2.58 -24.71
C SER A 40 4.96 -2.51 -23.96
N PRO A 41 3.80 -2.53 -24.67
CA PRO A 41 2.48 -2.59 -24.03
C PRO A 41 2.25 -3.85 -23.18
N ASP A 42 2.96 -4.95 -23.48
CA ASP A 42 2.85 -6.22 -22.74
C ASP A 42 3.71 -6.23 -21.46
N PHE A 43 4.53 -5.20 -21.25
CA PHE A 43 5.39 -5.10 -20.09
C PHE A 43 4.56 -4.91 -18.81
N ARG A 44 4.81 -5.77 -17.83
CA ARG A 44 4.23 -5.67 -16.48
C ARG A 44 5.34 -5.46 -15.46
N PHE A 45 5.25 -4.35 -14.75
CA PHE A 45 6.12 -4.06 -13.62
C PHE A 45 5.45 -4.52 -12.32
N TYR A 46 6.11 -5.43 -11.62
CA TYR A 46 5.66 -5.94 -10.32
C TYR A 46 6.59 -5.45 -9.23
N ILE A 47 6.03 -4.99 -8.12
CA ILE A 47 6.75 -4.56 -6.92
C ILE A 47 6.32 -5.45 -5.75
N THR A 48 7.27 -5.94 -4.97
CA THR A 48 6.99 -6.67 -3.73
C THR A 48 7.70 -6.00 -2.55
N THR A 49 7.00 -5.91 -1.42
CA THR A 49 7.54 -5.43 -0.14
C THR A 49 7.39 -6.51 0.92
N LYS A 50 8.33 -6.55 1.86
CA LYS A 50 8.26 -7.42 3.06
C LYS A 50 7.68 -6.71 4.27
N LEU A 51 7.34 -5.42 4.13
CA LEU A 51 6.69 -4.67 5.19
C LEU A 51 5.28 -5.23 5.40
N ARG A 52 4.96 -5.61 6.65
CA ARG A 52 3.63 -6.16 7.00
C ARG A 52 2.51 -5.13 6.86
N ASN A 53 2.86 -3.85 6.83
CA ASN A 53 1.95 -2.73 6.65
C ASN A 53 2.68 -1.57 5.95
N PRO A 54 2.87 -1.62 4.62
CA PRO A 54 3.45 -0.50 3.89
C PRO A 54 2.51 0.71 4.00
N HIS A 55 2.94 1.72 4.74
CA HIS A 55 2.16 2.94 4.93
C HIS A 55 2.42 3.87 3.75
N TYR A 56 1.60 3.77 2.70
CA TYR A 56 1.64 4.74 1.62
C TYR A 56 1.13 6.07 2.17
N LEU A 57 2.04 7.02 2.36
CA LEU A 57 1.69 8.35 2.80
C LEU A 57 0.71 8.96 1.78
N PRO A 58 -0.41 9.54 2.24
CA PRO A 58 -1.33 10.29 1.37
C PRO A 58 -0.65 11.46 0.65
N GLU A 59 0.59 11.79 1.04
CA GLU A 59 1.50 12.70 0.33
C GLU A 59 1.67 12.35 -1.15
N THR A 60 1.66 11.08 -1.56
CA THR A 60 1.76 10.74 -2.99
C THR A 60 0.58 11.28 -3.81
N SER A 61 -0.65 11.17 -3.26
CA SER A 61 -1.84 11.73 -3.89
C SER A 61 -1.93 13.25 -3.74
N LEU A 62 -1.45 13.81 -2.62
CA LEU A 62 -1.41 15.26 -2.39
C LEU A 62 -0.38 15.95 -3.28
N LYS A 63 0.75 15.31 -3.55
CA LYS A 63 1.83 15.82 -4.40
C LYS A 63 1.40 15.90 -5.86
N GLU A 64 0.70 14.88 -6.36
CA GLU A 64 0.08 14.95 -7.70
C GLU A 64 -0.92 16.12 -7.84
N ILE A 65 -1.59 16.50 -6.74
CA ILE A 65 -2.52 17.64 -6.72
C ILE A 65 -1.75 18.97 -6.65
N GLU A 66 -0.70 19.04 -5.84
CA GLU A 66 0.18 20.20 -5.74
C GLU A 66 0.83 20.49 -7.09
N ASP A 67 1.37 19.47 -7.76
CA ASP A 67 1.98 19.58 -9.08
C ASP A 67 0.98 20.07 -10.14
N LYS A 68 -0.27 19.58 -10.12
CA LYS A 68 -1.35 20.08 -11.00
C LYS A 68 -1.72 21.54 -10.72
N ILE A 69 -1.74 21.96 -9.45
CA ILE A 69 -2.02 23.35 -9.08
C ILE A 69 -0.87 24.25 -9.57
N LEU A 70 0.38 23.83 -9.36
CA LEU A 70 1.57 24.54 -9.81
C LEU A 70 1.61 24.65 -11.34
N GLU A 71 1.25 23.59 -12.07
CA GLU A 71 1.15 23.59 -13.53
C GLU A 71 0.17 24.67 -14.02
N VAL A 72 -1.07 24.65 -13.50
CA VAL A 72 -2.12 25.61 -13.86
C VAL A 72 -1.75 27.06 -13.51
N LEU A 73 -1.10 27.27 -12.36
CA LEU A 73 -0.61 28.59 -11.96
C LEU A 73 0.56 29.08 -12.83
N SER A 74 1.40 28.16 -13.32
CA SER A 74 2.54 28.49 -14.17
C SER A 74 2.19 28.70 -15.64
N SER A 75 1.18 27.99 -16.16
CA SER A 75 0.74 28.10 -17.56
C SER A 75 -0.13 29.34 -17.82
N SER A 76 -0.70 29.92 -16.76
CA SER A 76 -1.59 31.07 -16.84
C SER A 76 -0.79 32.38 -16.80
N GLU A 77 -0.28 32.83 -17.95
CA GLU A 77 0.39 34.15 -18.10
C GLU A 77 -0.59 35.36 -18.04
N GLY A 78 -1.88 35.13 -17.77
CA GLY A 78 -2.95 36.14 -17.79
C GLY A 78 -3.85 36.15 -16.55
N ASN A 79 -4.99 36.85 -16.64
CA ASN A 79 -5.98 36.94 -15.56
C ASN A 79 -6.66 35.57 -15.32
N ILE A 80 -6.15 34.81 -14.36
CA ILE A 80 -6.65 33.50 -13.90
C ILE A 80 -8.16 33.41 -13.63
N LEU A 81 -8.84 34.55 -13.41
CA LEU A 81 -10.30 34.60 -13.22
C LEU A 81 -11.10 34.39 -14.51
N GLU A 82 -10.44 34.49 -15.68
CA GLU A 82 -11.05 34.26 -16.99
C GLU A 82 -10.85 32.82 -17.49
N ASP A 83 -9.96 32.06 -16.83
CA ASP A 83 -9.69 30.67 -17.19
C ASP A 83 -10.67 29.72 -16.46
N GLU A 84 -11.72 29.35 -17.17
CA GLU A 84 -12.72 28.39 -16.71
C GLU A 84 -12.10 27.04 -16.32
N THR A 85 -10.98 26.65 -16.96
CA THR A 85 -10.30 25.38 -16.69
C THR A 85 -9.56 25.43 -15.36
N ALA A 86 -8.90 26.55 -15.05
CA ALA A 86 -8.23 26.78 -13.78
C ALA A 86 -9.21 26.76 -12.60
N ILE A 87 -10.37 27.41 -12.75
CA ILE A 87 -11.43 27.42 -11.72
C ILE A 87 -11.95 26.01 -11.47
N LYS A 88 -12.19 25.23 -12.53
CA LYS A 88 -12.69 23.85 -12.41
C LYS A 88 -11.68 22.93 -11.72
N ILE A 89 -10.39 23.05 -12.07
CA ILE A 89 -9.32 22.25 -11.46
C ILE A 89 -9.17 22.61 -9.99
N LEU A 90 -9.05 23.89 -9.64
CA LEU A 90 -8.93 24.34 -8.25
C LEU A 90 -10.15 23.96 -7.40
N SER A 91 -11.36 24.05 -7.96
CA SER A 91 -12.59 23.60 -7.31
C SER A 91 -12.59 22.10 -7.04
N SER A 92 -12.19 21.29 -8.03
CA SER A 92 -12.08 19.84 -7.90
C SER A 92 -10.99 19.42 -6.91
N SER A 93 -9.84 20.08 -6.91
CA SER A 93 -8.74 19.86 -5.97
C SER A 93 -9.16 20.18 -4.54
N LYS A 94 -9.88 21.29 -4.32
CA LYS A 94 -10.41 21.65 -3.00
C LYS A 94 -11.45 20.64 -2.49
N ALA A 95 -12.33 20.16 -3.37
CA ALA A 95 -13.34 19.16 -3.01
C ALA A 95 -12.68 17.82 -2.60
N LEU A 96 -11.70 17.37 -3.40
CA LEU A 96 -10.98 16.13 -3.14
C LEU A 96 -10.08 16.23 -1.89
N ALA A 97 -9.43 17.38 -1.66
CA ALA A 97 -8.66 17.62 -0.43
C ALA A 97 -9.54 17.54 0.83
N ASN A 98 -10.74 18.13 0.79
CA ASN A 98 -11.71 18.01 1.88
C ASN A 98 -12.17 16.55 2.08
N GLU A 99 -12.39 15.81 0.99
CA GLU A 99 -12.75 14.39 1.05
C GLU A 99 -11.64 13.53 1.67
N ILE A 100 -10.38 13.79 1.31
CA ILE A 100 -9.21 13.11 1.90
C ILE A 100 -9.14 13.41 3.40
N SER A 101 -9.26 14.67 3.80
CA SER A 101 -9.23 15.05 5.22
C SER A 101 -10.31 14.34 6.03
N GLN A 102 -11.53 14.23 5.48
CA GLN A 102 -12.62 13.53 6.16
C GLN A 102 -12.37 12.03 6.25
N LYS A 103 -11.86 11.41 5.18
CA LYS A 103 -11.51 9.97 5.18
C LYS A 103 -10.37 9.66 6.14
N GLN A 104 -9.40 10.57 6.30
CA GLN A 104 -8.29 10.43 7.25
C GLN A 104 -8.79 10.43 8.70
N GLU A 105 -9.69 11.33 9.05
CA GLU A 105 -10.27 11.38 10.41
C GLU A 105 -10.98 10.07 10.77
N VAL A 106 -11.80 9.53 9.86
CA VAL A 106 -12.47 8.24 10.05
C VAL A 106 -11.47 7.08 10.12
N ALA A 107 -10.42 7.11 9.30
CA ALA A 107 -9.37 6.09 9.31
C ALA A 107 -8.61 6.09 10.63
N GLU A 108 -8.29 7.26 11.20
CA GLU A 108 -7.58 7.38 12.47
C GLU A 108 -8.41 6.85 13.65
N GLU A 109 -9.70 7.19 13.71
CA GLU A 109 -10.61 6.63 14.73
C GLU A 109 -10.73 5.11 14.61
N THR A 110 -10.85 4.62 13.37
CA THR A 110 -10.94 3.18 13.09
C THR A 110 -9.63 2.47 13.46
N GLU A 111 -8.48 3.07 13.17
CA GLU A 111 -7.16 2.54 13.52
C GLU A 111 -7.01 2.40 15.04
N LYS A 112 -7.38 3.42 15.82
CA LYS A 112 -7.34 3.36 17.29
C LYS A 112 -8.18 2.21 17.83
N LYS A 113 -9.37 1.99 17.26
CA LYS A 113 -10.25 0.87 17.66
C LYS A 113 -9.71 -0.50 17.25
N ILE A 114 -9.08 -0.59 16.07
CA ILE A 114 -8.42 -1.82 15.62
C ILE A 114 -7.22 -2.11 16.53
N ASP A 115 -6.42 -1.12 16.86
CA ASP A 115 -5.22 -1.31 17.67
C ASP A 115 -5.54 -1.76 19.10
N SER A 116 -6.56 -1.17 19.73
CA SER A 116 -7.01 -1.60 21.06
C SER A 116 -7.45 -3.07 21.06
N THR A 117 -8.22 -3.48 20.05
CA THR A 117 -8.66 -4.87 19.87
C THR A 117 -7.45 -5.78 19.59
N ARG A 118 -6.52 -5.35 18.73
CA ARG A 118 -5.32 -6.08 18.34
C ARG A 118 -4.41 -6.37 19.53
N MET A 119 -4.25 -5.42 20.45
CA MET A 119 -3.46 -5.62 21.66
C MET A 119 -4.00 -6.78 22.51
N GLY A 120 -5.32 -6.94 22.60
CA GLY A 120 -5.95 -8.06 23.32
C GLY A 120 -5.57 -9.44 22.76
N TYR A 121 -5.39 -9.55 21.44
CA TYR A 121 -5.01 -10.80 20.77
C TYR A 121 -3.49 -10.98 20.62
N ARG A 122 -2.67 -9.99 20.97
CA ARG A 122 -1.20 -10.06 20.81
C ARG A 122 -0.56 -11.20 21.62
N PRO A 123 -0.93 -11.44 22.90
CA PRO A 123 -0.35 -12.55 23.67
C PRO A 123 -0.62 -13.92 23.06
N ILE A 124 -1.85 -14.17 22.58
CA ILE A 124 -2.19 -15.45 21.93
C ILE A 124 -1.49 -15.62 20.58
N ALA A 125 -1.28 -14.53 19.83
CA ALA A 125 -0.51 -14.57 18.59
C ALA A 125 0.96 -14.97 18.83
N VAL A 126 1.58 -14.45 19.89
CA VAL A 126 2.95 -14.84 20.29
C VAL A 126 2.98 -16.31 20.70
N HIS A 127 2.03 -16.75 21.52
CA HIS A 127 1.94 -18.15 21.94
C HIS A 127 1.77 -19.11 20.75
N SER A 128 0.86 -18.78 19.82
CA SER A 128 0.62 -19.58 18.61
C SER A 128 1.84 -19.64 17.69
N THR A 129 2.61 -18.54 17.63
CA THR A 129 3.87 -18.50 16.88
C THR A 129 4.89 -19.48 17.45
N ILE A 130 5.07 -19.48 18.78
CA ILE A 130 5.98 -20.41 19.46
C ILE A 130 5.53 -21.86 19.19
N LEU A 131 4.24 -22.14 19.32
CA LEU A 131 3.68 -23.48 19.09
C LEU A 131 3.97 -23.97 17.67
N PHE A 132 3.75 -23.12 16.66
CA PHE A 132 4.04 -23.47 15.26
C PHE A 132 5.51 -23.79 15.05
N PHE A 133 6.43 -22.95 15.54
CA PHE A 133 7.86 -23.18 15.37
C PHE A 133 8.34 -24.42 16.14
N SER A 134 7.81 -24.67 17.33
CA SER A 134 8.09 -25.92 18.05
C SER A 134 7.66 -27.15 17.22
N ILE A 135 6.47 -27.13 16.60
CA ILE A 135 6.01 -28.22 15.72
C ILE A 135 6.89 -28.34 14.47
N ALA A 136 7.33 -27.22 13.89
CA ALA A 136 8.25 -27.23 12.75
C ALA A 136 9.60 -27.85 13.12
N ASP A 137 10.10 -27.57 14.33
CA ASP A 137 11.36 -28.12 14.84
C ASP A 137 11.27 -29.63 15.14
N LEU A 138 10.07 -30.17 15.43
CA LEU A 138 9.86 -31.62 15.63
C LEU A 138 10.21 -32.44 14.38
N ALA A 139 10.13 -31.84 13.18
CA ALA A 139 10.54 -32.50 11.94
C ALA A 139 12.05 -32.83 11.91
N ASN A 140 12.87 -32.16 12.74
CA ASN A 140 14.30 -32.46 12.88
C ASN A 140 14.56 -33.75 13.68
N ILE A 141 13.58 -34.21 14.47
CA ILE A 141 13.69 -35.46 15.25
C ILE A 141 13.27 -36.64 14.38
N GLU A 142 12.07 -36.56 13.78
CA GLU A 142 11.56 -37.60 12.88
C GLU A 142 10.83 -36.97 11.69
N PRO A 143 11.14 -37.37 10.44
CA PRO A 143 10.49 -36.85 9.24
C PRO A 143 8.96 -37.02 9.22
N MET A 144 8.40 -37.92 10.04
CA MET A 144 6.95 -38.12 10.16
C MET A 144 6.23 -36.89 10.75
N TYR A 145 6.92 -36.03 11.52
CA TYR A 145 6.33 -34.84 12.14
C TYR A 145 6.35 -33.59 11.25
N GLN A 146 6.50 -33.76 9.93
CA GLN A 146 6.49 -32.64 8.99
C GLN A 146 5.05 -32.21 8.66
N TYR A 147 4.64 -31.05 9.20
CA TYR A 147 3.34 -30.44 8.92
C TYR A 147 3.46 -29.16 8.10
N SER A 148 2.45 -28.87 7.28
CA SER A 148 2.38 -27.61 6.53
C SER A 148 1.79 -26.48 7.38
N LEU A 149 2.15 -25.23 7.07
CA LEU A 149 1.54 -24.05 7.69
C LEU A 149 0.01 -24.05 7.51
N THR A 150 -0.46 -24.44 6.32
CA THR A 150 -1.90 -24.53 6.03
C THR A 150 -2.61 -25.50 6.96
N TRP A 151 -2.01 -26.66 7.24
CA TRP A 151 -2.56 -27.61 8.20
C TRP A 151 -2.66 -27.03 9.61
N PHE A 152 -1.60 -26.36 10.06
CA PHE A 152 -1.58 -25.71 11.39
C PHE A 152 -2.65 -24.61 11.50
N ILE A 153 -2.83 -23.79 10.46
CA ILE A 153 -3.86 -22.73 10.43
C ILE A 153 -5.26 -23.35 10.50
N ASN A 154 -5.52 -24.42 9.74
CA ASN A 154 -6.82 -25.09 9.77
C ASN A 154 -7.13 -25.68 11.15
N LEU A 155 -6.14 -26.30 11.79
CA LEU A 155 -6.28 -26.82 13.16
C LEU A 155 -6.51 -25.68 14.16
N PHE A 156 -5.79 -24.57 14.01
CA PHE A 156 -5.94 -23.40 14.86
C PHE A 156 -7.34 -22.79 14.75
N ILE A 157 -7.86 -22.63 13.53
CA ILE A 157 -9.24 -22.14 13.29
C ILE A 157 -10.25 -23.10 13.89
N LEU A 158 -10.10 -24.41 13.66
CA LEU A 158 -10.97 -25.44 14.24
C LEU A 158 -10.96 -25.38 15.78
N SER A 159 -9.81 -25.12 16.39
CA SER A 159 -9.71 -24.98 17.85
C SER A 159 -10.44 -23.74 18.36
N ILE A 160 -10.40 -22.63 17.63
CA ILE A 160 -11.10 -21.40 17.98
C ILE A 160 -12.61 -21.63 17.90
N GLU A 161 -13.10 -22.25 16.81
CA GLU A 161 -14.52 -22.51 16.59
C GLU A 161 -15.13 -23.42 17.66
N ASN A 162 -14.36 -24.38 18.17
CA ASN A 162 -14.81 -25.32 19.19
C ASN A 162 -14.51 -24.86 20.63
N SER A 163 -13.76 -23.77 20.83
CA SER A 163 -13.45 -23.27 22.16
C SER A 163 -14.57 -22.39 22.71
N GLU A 164 -14.69 -22.37 24.03
CA GLU A 164 -15.58 -21.43 24.71
C GLU A 164 -15.06 -19.99 24.54
N LYS A 165 -15.99 -19.04 24.35
CA LYS A 165 -15.65 -17.63 24.21
C LYS A 165 -15.08 -17.10 25.52
N SER A 166 -13.96 -16.38 25.44
CA SER A 166 -13.35 -15.75 26.60
C SER A 166 -14.16 -14.56 27.10
N GLU A 167 -14.42 -14.51 28.40
CA GLU A 167 -15.10 -13.38 29.09
C GLU A 167 -14.24 -12.10 29.13
N ILE A 168 -12.93 -12.22 28.87
CA ILE A 168 -11.95 -11.13 28.98
C ILE A 168 -12.08 -10.16 27.79
N LEU A 169 -12.51 -10.64 26.63
CA LEU A 169 -12.60 -9.89 25.37
C LEU A 169 -14.05 -9.54 24.98
N SER A 170 -15.04 -9.92 25.80
CA SER A 170 -16.47 -9.66 25.56
C SER A 170 -16.98 -8.34 26.13
N LYS A 171 -16.09 -7.47 26.64
CA LYS A 171 -16.42 -6.14 27.18
C LYS A 171 -15.88 -5.02 26.32
#